data_AF-A0A2V8QTF9-F1
#
_entry.id   AF-A0A2V8QTF9-F1
#
_cell.length_a   1.000
_cell.length_b   1.000
_cell.length_c   1.000
_cell.angle_alpha   90.00
_cell.angle_beta   90.00
_cell.angle_gamma   90.00
#
_symmetry.space_group_name_H-M   'P 1'
#
loop_
_entity.id
_entity.type
_entity.pdbx_description
1 polymer ?
#
loop_
_entity_poly.entity_id
_entity_poly.type
_entity_poly.pdbx_seq_one_letter_code
_entity_poly.pdbx_strand_id
1 'polypeptide(L)'
;MRFVAIGGGTGLSTLLGGLKRFVGENGDGAWLESLSAIVTVTDDGGSSGRLREELQMLPPGDIRNCMIALSEDSTLLARLFRYRFRGSGDLAGHSFGNLFLAALADVTGDFVEAVRLSSEVLASKGNIFPATINDVRLVAE
;
A
#
# COMPACT_ATOMS: atom_id res chain seq x y z
N MET A 1 -12.13 14.98 -13.49
CA MET A 1 -10.65 15.11 -13.63
C MET A 1 -10.00 13.83 -13.14
N ARG A 2 -8.97 13.32 -13.81
CA ARG A 2 -8.23 12.11 -13.41
C ARG A 2 -6.87 12.51 -12.83
N PHE A 3 -6.54 12.00 -11.65
CA PHE A 3 -5.30 12.36 -10.93
C PHE A 3 -4.41 11.13 -10.73
N VAL A 4 -3.12 11.27 -11.04
CA VAL A 4 -2.10 10.24 -10.81
C VAL A 4 -1.02 10.82 -9.91
N ALA A 5 -0.79 10.19 -8.76
CA ALA A 5 0.31 10.51 -7.86
C ALA A 5 1.40 9.45 -7.99
N ILE A 6 2.67 9.87 -8.01
CA ILE A 6 3.83 8.98 -8.14
C ILE A 6 4.78 9.25 -6.98
N GLY A 7 5.25 8.21 -6.30
CA GLY A 7 6.22 8.33 -5.21
C GLY A 7 6.21 7.15 -4.25
N GLY A 8 6.56 7.40 -3.00
CA GLY A 8 6.57 6.41 -1.92
C GLY A 8 6.44 7.07 -0.55
N GLY A 9 6.59 6.26 0.49
CA GLY A 9 6.65 6.69 1.88
C GLY A 9 5.41 7.41 2.42
N THR A 10 5.67 8.22 3.46
CA THR A 10 4.64 8.96 4.21
C THR A 10 4.10 10.17 3.45
N GLY A 11 4.90 10.77 2.56
CA GLY A 11 4.49 11.92 1.76
C GLY A 11 3.36 11.55 0.78
N LEU A 12 3.55 10.48 0.01
CA LEU A 12 2.54 10.01 -0.93
C LEU A 12 1.25 9.59 -0.20
N SER A 13 1.36 8.78 0.85
CA SER A 13 0.20 8.34 1.63
C SER A 13 -0.57 9.51 2.27
N THR A 14 0.13 10.54 2.76
CA THR A 14 -0.51 11.75 3.30
C THR A 14 -1.29 12.50 2.22
N LEU A 15 -0.70 12.70 1.04
CA LEU A 15 -1.35 13.33 -0.11
C LEU A 15 -2.61 12.56 -0.53
N LEU A 16 -2.51 11.24 -0.68
CA LEU A 16 -3.62 10.37 -1.06
C LEU A 16 -4.76 10.42 -0.02
N GLY A 17 -4.44 10.43 1.28
CA GLY A 17 -5.43 10.53 2.35
C GLY A 17 -6.22 11.83 2.34
N GLY A 18 -5.64 12.92 1.84
CA GLY A 18 -6.33 14.18 1.57
C GLY A 18 -7.17 14.10 0.28
N LEU A 19 -6.56 13.65 -0.82
CA LEU A 19 -7.20 13.62 -2.14
C LEU A 19 -8.40 12.66 -2.23
N LYS A 20 -8.42 11.58 -1.44
CA LYS A 20 -9.53 10.60 -1.45
C LYS A 20 -10.90 11.22 -1.20
N ARG A 21 -10.95 12.36 -0.50
CA ARG A 21 -12.18 13.08 -0.15
C ARG A 21 -12.88 13.64 -1.38
N PHE A 22 -12.12 13.95 -2.43
CA PHE A 22 -12.65 14.51 -3.67
C PHE A 22 -13.04 13.42 -4.68
N VAL A 23 -12.79 12.15 -4.40
CA VAL A 23 -13.05 11.03 -5.34
C VAL A 23 -14.53 10.68 -5.35
N GLY A 24 -15.16 10.80 -6.52
CA GLY A 24 -16.56 10.44 -6.73
C GLY A 24 -17.60 11.44 -6.19
N GLU A 25 -17.17 12.57 -5.61
CA GLU A 25 -18.07 13.67 -5.27
C GLU A 25 -18.51 14.40 -6.56
N ASN A 26 -19.82 14.55 -6.79
CA ASN A 26 -20.34 15.29 -7.95
C ASN A 26 -21.16 16.48 -7.43
N GLY A 27 -20.47 17.53 -6.98
CA GLY A 27 -21.08 18.78 -6.50
C GLY A 27 -20.40 20.02 -7.06
N ASP A 28 -20.84 21.21 -6.64
CA ASP A 28 -20.34 22.52 -7.12
C ASP A 28 -18.88 22.86 -6.69
N GLY A 29 -18.13 21.87 -6.22
CA GLY A 29 -16.75 21.98 -5.74
C GLY A 29 -15.73 21.23 -6.60
N ALA A 30 -14.48 21.18 -6.14
CA ALA A 30 -13.44 20.38 -6.78
C ALA A 30 -13.75 18.88 -6.62
N TRP A 31 -13.67 18.12 -7.71
CA TRP A 31 -13.89 16.68 -7.68
C TRP A 31 -12.95 15.90 -8.60
N LEU A 32 -12.73 14.65 -8.23
CA LEU A 32 -11.91 13.69 -8.94
C LEU A 32 -12.78 12.55 -9.45
N GLU A 33 -12.71 12.33 -10.76
CA GLU A 33 -13.29 11.19 -11.44
C GLU A 33 -12.56 9.90 -11.05
N SER A 34 -11.23 9.99 -10.94
CA SER A 34 -10.41 8.89 -10.46
C SER A 34 -9.13 9.40 -9.82
N LEU A 35 -8.64 8.62 -8.85
CA LEU A 35 -7.36 8.79 -8.18
C LEU A 35 -6.57 7.50 -8.33
N SER A 36 -5.34 7.61 -8.82
CA SER A 36 -4.41 6.48 -8.94
C SER A 36 -3.06 6.82 -8.32
N ALA A 37 -2.41 5.83 -7.75
CA ALA A 37 -1.08 5.95 -7.16
C ALA A 37 -0.12 4.96 -7.82
N ILE A 38 1.03 5.44 -8.30
CA ILE A 38 2.16 4.60 -8.71
C ILE A 38 3.18 4.66 -7.59
N VAL A 39 3.40 3.52 -6.95
CA VAL A 39 4.12 3.44 -5.67
C VAL A 39 5.47 2.76 -5.87
N THR A 40 6.53 3.39 -5.38
CA THR A 40 7.88 2.79 -5.37
C THR A 40 7.89 1.51 -4.54
N VAL A 41 8.55 0.48 -5.05
CA VAL A 41 8.70 -0.83 -4.40
C VAL A 41 10.18 -1.18 -4.23
N THR A 42 10.96 -0.21 -3.75
CA THR A 42 12.42 -0.32 -3.59
C THR A 42 12.86 -0.51 -2.14
N ASP A 43 11.95 -0.38 -1.18
CA ASP A 43 12.21 -0.46 0.26
C ASP A 43 12.95 -1.76 0.64
N ASP A 44 13.95 -1.65 1.51
CA ASP A 44 14.75 -2.75 2.06
C ASP A 44 14.80 -2.73 3.59
N GLY A 45 14.07 -1.82 4.24
CA GLY A 45 14.04 -1.66 5.69
C GLY A 45 12.90 -2.39 6.42
N GLY A 46 13.17 -2.76 7.68
CA GLY A 46 12.17 -3.20 8.66
C GLY A 46 11.36 -4.42 8.21
N SER A 47 10.04 -4.38 8.46
CA SER A 47 9.15 -5.49 8.10
C SER A 47 9.08 -5.74 6.59
N SER A 48 9.26 -4.72 5.74
CA SER A 48 9.19 -4.88 4.29
C SER A 48 10.47 -5.53 3.76
N GLY A 49 11.63 -5.07 4.22
CA GLY A 49 12.93 -5.66 3.90
C GLY A 49 13.02 -7.13 4.28
N ARG A 50 12.60 -7.47 5.51
CA ARG A 50 12.58 -8.86 5.97
C ARG A 50 11.73 -9.77 5.07
N LEU A 51 10.50 -9.37 4.73
CA LEU A 51 9.66 -10.19 3.84
C LEU A 51 10.23 -10.30 2.43
N ARG A 52 10.83 -9.21 1.93
CA ARG A 52 11.51 -9.22 0.64
C ARG A 52 12.67 -10.22 0.63
N GLU A 53 13.48 -10.26 1.66
CA GLU A 53 14.60 -11.20 1.79
C GLU A 53 14.13 -12.64 2.01
N GLU A 54 13.18 -12.85 2.92
CA GLU A 54 12.71 -14.19 3.32
C GLU A 54 11.83 -14.85 2.24
N LEU A 55 11.01 -14.07 1.53
CA LEU A 55 10.01 -14.57 0.58
C LEU A 55 10.29 -14.21 -0.88
N GLN A 56 11.38 -13.49 -1.17
CA GLN A 56 11.74 -13.07 -2.54
C GLN A 56 10.60 -12.31 -3.25
N MET A 57 9.89 -11.47 -2.50
CA MET A 57 8.73 -10.70 -2.98
C MET A 57 9.04 -9.20 -3.05
N LEU A 58 8.22 -8.44 -3.78
CA LEU A 58 8.28 -6.97 -3.75
C LEU A 58 8.00 -6.44 -2.33
N PRO A 59 8.71 -5.40 -1.85
CA PRO A 59 8.51 -4.87 -0.52
C PRO A 59 7.10 -4.24 -0.38
N PRO A 60 6.25 -4.73 0.54
CA PRO A 60 4.84 -4.32 0.59
C PRO A 60 4.56 -3.01 1.34
N GLY A 61 5.56 -2.42 1.99
CA GLY A 61 5.35 -1.36 2.99
C GLY A 61 4.68 -0.10 2.49
N ASP A 62 5.19 0.49 1.41
CA ASP A 62 4.65 1.74 0.86
C ASP A 62 3.30 1.54 0.18
N ILE A 63 3.14 0.41 -0.50
CA ILE A 63 1.85 -0.04 -1.04
C ILE A 63 0.81 -0.15 0.06
N ARG A 64 1.14 -0.83 1.17
CA ARG A 64 0.28 -0.94 2.35
C ARG A 64 -0.10 0.43 2.91
N ASN A 65 0.86 1.35 3.03
CA ASN A 65 0.59 2.70 3.52
C ASN A 65 -0.40 3.45 2.62
N CYS A 66 -0.26 3.31 1.30
CA CYS A 66 -1.19 3.91 0.33
C CYS A 66 -2.59 3.28 0.42
N MET A 67 -2.69 1.96 0.60
CA MET A 67 -3.99 1.28 0.82
C MET A 67 -4.69 1.81 2.06
N ILE A 68 -3.97 1.91 3.18
CA ILE A 68 -4.52 2.44 4.42
C ILE A 68 -4.97 3.89 4.20
N ALA A 69 -4.16 4.72 3.54
CA ALA A 69 -4.49 6.11 3.28
C ALA A 69 -5.76 6.27 2.45
N LEU A 70 -5.95 5.43 1.42
CA LEU A 70 -7.12 5.44 0.54
C LEU A 70 -8.35 4.73 1.14
N SER A 71 -8.19 3.95 2.21
CA SER A 71 -9.29 3.30 2.93
C SER A 71 -10.03 4.25 3.88
N GLU A 72 -11.23 3.86 4.33
CA GLU A 72 -11.94 4.57 5.39
C GLU A 72 -11.32 4.24 6.77
N ASP A 73 -10.87 5.28 7.49
CA ASP A 73 -10.01 5.14 8.67
C ASP A 73 -10.68 4.43 9.86
N SER A 74 -12.00 4.53 9.96
CA SER A 74 -12.80 3.97 11.05
C SER A 74 -12.99 2.45 10.96
N THR A 75 -12.64 1.83 9.82
CA THR A 75 -12.87 0.39 9.63
C THR A 75 -11.93 -0.45 10.49
N LEU A 76 -12.45 -1.57 11.02
CA LEU A 76 -11.64 -2.54 11.76
C LEU A 76 -10.48 -3.09 10.90
N LEU A 77 -10.73 -3.32 9.60
CA LEU A 77 -9.71 -3.79 8.67
C LEU A 77 -8.58 -2.78 8.47
N ALA A 78 -8.87 -1.48 8.30
CA ALA A 78 -7.81 -0.47 8.23
C ALA A 78 -6.96 -0.43 9.52
N ARG A 79 -7.58 -0.63 10.69
CA ARG A 79 -6.85 -0.76 11.97
C ARG A 79 -5.97 -2.01 12.01
N LEU A 80 -6.43 -3.14 11.49
CA LEU A 80 -5.64 -4.36 11.39
C LEU A 80 -4.46 -4.18 10.42
N PHE A 81 -4.66 -3.57 9.26
CA PHE A 81 -3.58 -3.32 8.31
C PHE A 81 -2.48 -2.40 8.88
N ARG A 82 -2.85 -1.46 9.77
CA ARG A 82 -1.91 -0.63 10.54
C ARG A 82 -1.23 -1.36 11.70
N TYR A 83 -1.78 -2.49 12.15
CA TYR A 83 -1.28 -3.19 13.31
C TYR A 83 0.17 -3.65 13.09
N ARG A 84 1.00 -3.39 14.11
CA ARG A 84 2.38 -3.86 14.18
C ARG A 84 2.51 -4.75 15.40
N PHE A 85 2.99 -5.96 15.18
CA PHE A 85 3.25 -6.93 16.24
C PHE A 85 4.32 -6.38 17.19
N ARG A 86 3.98 -6.33 18.47
CA ARG A 86 4.86 -5.92 19.57
C ARG A 86 5.40 -7.17 20.27
N GLY A 87 6.50 -7.01 21.01
CA GLY A 87 7.12 -8.09 21.79
C GLY A 87 8.44 -8.56 21.19
N SER A 88 8.75 -9.84 21.38
CA SER A 88 9.97 -10.50 20.93
C SER A 88 9.65 -11.72 20.05
N GLY A 89 10.66 -12.25 19.35
CA GLY A 89 10.52 -13.37 18.41
C GLY A 89 10.30 -12.93 16.96
N ASP A 90 10.04 -13.89 16.08
CA ASP A 90 10.09 -13.66 14.62
C ASP A 90 9.04 -12.68 14.13
N LEU A 91 7.85 -12.69 14.73
CA LEU A 91 6.79 -11.73 14.38
C LEU A 91 7.06 -10.32 14.91
N ALA A 92 7.99 -10.12 15.85
CA ALA A 92 8.24 -8.81 16.43
C ALA A 92 8.61 -7.79 15.36
N GLY A 93 7.91 -6.66 15.36
CA GLY A 93 8.13 -5.60 14.39
C GLY A 93 7.46 -5.81 13.03
N HIS A 94 6.87 -6.97 12.71
CA HIS A 94 6.08 -7.11 11.50
C HIS A 94 4.81 -6.27 11.53
N SER A 95 4.42 -5.77 10.36
CA SER A 95 3.08 -5.24 10.16
C SER A 95 2.15 -6.37 9.70
N PHE A 96 0.96 -6.45 10.30
CA PHE A 96 -0.07 -7.39 9.83
C PHE A 96 -0.43 -7.14 8.36
N GLY A 97 -0.59 -5.87 7.94
CA GLY A 97 -0.87 -5.54 6.54
C GLY A 97 0.23 -6.01 5.58
N ASN A 98 1.50 -5.99 6.02
CA ASN A 98 2.59 -6.56 5.22
C ASN A 98 2.49 -8.08 5.11
N LEU A 99 2.22 -8.77 6.21
CA LEU A 99 2.04 -10.23 6.22
C LEU A 99 0.83 -10.67 5.40
N PHE A 100 -0.25 -9.90 5.46
CA PHE A 100 -1.45 -10.12 4.65
C PHE A 100 -1.14 -10.01 3.16
N LEU A 101 -0.44 -8.93 2.74
CA LEU A 101 -0.04 -8.75 1.35
C LEU A 101 0.92 -9.86 0.89
N ALA A 102 1.86 -10.27 1.73
CA ALA A 102 2.76 -11.37 1.44
C ALA A 102 2.01 -12.68 1.21
N ALA A 103 1.12 -13.04 2.14
CA ALA A 103 0.32 -14.25 2.02
C ALA A 103 -0.59 -14.21 0.78
N LEU A 104 -1.21 -13.05 0.48
CA LEU A 104 -2.09 -12.93 -0.67
C LEU A 104 -1.32 -12.95 -2.00
N ALA A 105 -0.13 -12.36 -2.05
CA ALA A 105 0.76 -12.45 -3.22
C ALA A 105 1.19 -13.89 -3.48
N ASP A 106 1.51 -14.65 -2.43
CA ASP A 106 1.85 -16.07 -2.54
C ASP A 106 0.65 -16.92 -3.03
N VAL A 107 -0.55 -16.69 -2.47
CA VAL A 107 -1.78 -17.39 -2.87
C VAL A 107 -2.19 -17.09 -4.31
N THR A 108 -2.04 -15.84 -4.76
CA THR A 108 -2.42 -15.41 -6.11
C THR A 108 -1.34 -15.70 -7.15
N GLY A 109 -0.08 -15.86 -6.73
CA GLY A 109 1.08 -15.90 -7.61
C GLY A 109 1.38 -14.57 -8.32
N ASP A 110 0.69 -13.48 -7.95
CA ASP A 110 0.81 -12.17 -8.59
C ASP A 110 0.65 -11.04 -7.56
N PHE A 111 1.73 -10.29 -7.35
CA PHE A 111 1.74 -9.17 -6.42
C PHE A 111 0.77 -8.06 -6.82
N VAL A 112 0.59 -7.79 -8.12
CA VAL A 112 -0.35 -6.76 -8.60
C VAL A 112 -1.77 -7.17 -8.30
N GLU A 113 -2.10 -8.45 -8.51
CA GLU A 113 -3.42 -8.97 -8.18
C GLU A 113 -3.68 -8.97 -6.67
N ALA A 114 -2.70 -9.33 -5.86
CA ALA A 114 -2.79 -9.21 -4.41
C ALA A 114 -3.01 -7.77 -3.94
N VAL A 115 -2.39 -6.79 -4.61
CA VAL A 115 -2.65 -5.37 -4.36
C VAL A 115 -4.08 -4.99 -4.69
N ARG A 116 -4.57 -5.40 -5.87
CA ARG A 116 -5.94 -5.13 -6.33
C ARG A 116 -6.98 -5.70 -5.36
N LEU A 117 -6.86 -6.97 -4.99
CA LEU A 117 -7.75 -7.66 -4.05
C LEU A 117 -7.68 -7.04 -2.64
N SER A 118 -6.49 -6.68 -2.17
CA SER A 118 -6.34 -6.01 -0.86
C SER A 118 -7.01 -4.64 -0.84
N SER A 119 -6.93 -3.89 -1.94
CA SER A 119 -7.61 -2.60 -2.09
C SER A 119 -9.13 -2.74 -2.04
N GLU A 120 -9.69 -3.81 -2.61
CA GLU A 120 -11.12 -4.13 -2.52
C GLU A 120 -11.54 -4.48 -1.09
N VAL A 121 -10.77 -5.34 -0.40
CA VAL A 121 -11.02 -5.71 1.02
C VAL A 121 -11.05 -4.47 1.93
N LEU A 122 -10.22 -3.47 1.63
CA LEU A 122 -10.18 -2.20 2.37
C LEU A 122 -11.16 -1.14 1.87
N ALA A 123 -11.97 -1.44 0.84
CA ALA A 123 -12.86 -0.48 0.18
C ALA A 123 -12.14 0.84 -0.18
N SER A 124 -10.94 0.74 -0.76
CA SER A 124 -10.06 1.87 -1.05
C SER A 124 -10.66 2.80 -2.12
N LYS A 125 -10.64 4.11 -1.89
CA LYS A 125 -11.08 5.15 -2.84
C LYS A 125 -9.98 5.52 -3.84
N GLY A 126 -9.54 4.56 -4.64
CA GLY A 126 -8.55 4.78 -5.70
C GLY A 126 -7.80 3.52 -6.09
N ASN A 127 -7.00 3.61 -7.15
CA ASN A 127 -6.21 2.51 -7.67
C ASN A 127 -4.75 2.62 -7.23
N ILE A 128 -4.11 1.49 -6.92
CA ILE A 128 -2.71 1.44 -6.50
C ILE A 128 -1.97 0.49 -7.43
N PHE A 129 -0.85 0.97 -7.96
CA PHE A 129 0.03 0.21 -8.85
C PHE A 129 1.45 0.25 -8.32
N PRO A 130 2.19 -0.87 -8.27
CA PRO A 130 3.61 -0.82 -8.02
C PRO A 130 4.33 -0.20 -9.22
N ALA A 131 5.42 0.52 -8.98
CA ALA A 131 6.21 1.17 -10.02
C ALA A 131 6.90 0.15 -10.97
N THR A 132 7.06 -1.09 -10.51
CA THR A 132 7.59 -2.21 -11.29
C THR A 132 7.03 -3.51 -10.71
N ILE A 133 6.99 -4.57 -11.54
CA ILE A 133 6.67 -5.94 -11.11
C ILE A 133 7.94 -6.76 -10.79
N ASN A 134 9.12 -6.20 -11.07
CA ASN A 134 10.40 -6.86 -10.83
C ASN A 134 11.01 -6.43 -9.51
N ASP A 135 11.72 -7.34 -8.85
CA ASP A 135 12.51 -7.02 -7.66
C ASP A 135 13.70 -6.13 -8.04
N VAL A 136 13.70 -4.87 -7.59
CA VAL A 136 14.71 -3.86 -7.92
C VAL A 136 15.21 -3.14 -6.68
N ARG A 137 16.53 -2.89 -6.59
CA ARG A 137 17.15 -2.16 -5.47
C ARG A 137 17.53 -0.75 -5.90
N LEU A 138 17.27 0.22 -5.02
CA LEU A 138 17.73 1.59 -5.21
C LEU A 138 19.23 1.67 -4.90
N VAL A 139 19.97 2.41 -5.70
CA VAL A 139 21.41 2.69 -5.52
C VAL A 139 21.64 4.20 -5.62
N ALA A 140 22.69 4.70 -4.98
CA ALA A 140 23.10 6.10 -5.04
C ALA A 140 24.62 6.17 -5.27
N GLU A 141 25.05 7.13 -6.10
CA GLU A 141 26.45 7.45 -6.41
C GLU A 141 26.84 8.80 -5.80
#